data_AF-A0A1J3K386-F1
#
_entry.id   AF-A0A1J3K386-F1
#
_cell.length_a   1.000
_cell.length_b   1.000
_cell.length_c   1.000
_cell.angle_alpha   90.00
_cell.angle_beta   90.00
_cell.angle_gamma   90.00
#
_symmetry.space_group_name_H-M   'P 1'
#
loop_
_entity.id
_entity.type
_entity.pdbx_description
1 polymer ?
#
loop_
_entity_poly.entity_id
_entity_poly.type
_entity_poly.pdbx_seq_one_letter_code
_entity_poly.pdbx_strand_id
1 'polypeptide(L)'
;MSVWNYVVTAHKPTCVSHSCVGNFTSPQELNLIVAKCTRIEIHLLTPQGLQTVVDVPLYGRIATLELFRPHGETQDLLFIATEKYKFCVLQWDSESSELITRAMGDVSDSIGRPTDNGQIGIIDPDCRLIGLHLHDGLFKVIPFDNKGQLKEAFNLRLEELQVLDIK
;
A
#
# COMPACT_ATOMS: atom_id res chain seq x y z
N MET A 1 12.73 37.07 17.28
CA MET A 1 11.97 37.44 16.07
C MET A 1 11.60 36.15 15.37
N SER A 2 10.32 35.82 15.25
CA SER A 2 9.89 34.54 14.70
C SER A 2 10.01 34.55 13.17
N VAL A 3 10.63 33.51 12.60
CA VAL A 3 10.80 33.35 11.15
C VAL A 3 9.67 32.49 10.60
N TRP A 4 9.03 32.95 9.53
CA TRP A 4 7.96 32.25 8.82
C TRP A 4 8.46 31.81 7.46
N ASN A 5 8.30 30.52 7.12
CA ASN A 5 8.74 29.95 5.85
C ASN A 5 7.54 29.34 5.11
N TYR A 6 7.56 29.42 3.78
CA TYR A 6 6.61 28.76 2.89
C TYR A 6 7.37 27.81 1.97
N VAL A 7 6.93 26.55 1.90
CA VAL A 7 7.56 25.49 1.10
C VAL A 7 6.53 24.94 0.13
N VAL A 8 6.91 24.86 -1.15
CA VAL A 8 6.05 24.36 -2.24
C VAL A 8 6.84 23.45 -3.17
N THR A 9 6.16 22.47 -3.76
CA THR A 9 6.76 21.54 -4.73
C THR A 9 6.75 22.16 -6.12
N ALA A 10 7.93 22.51 -6.66
CA ALA A 10 8.05 23.03 -8.02
C ALA A 10 7.92 21.93 -9.08
N HIS A 11 8.46 20.74 -8.81
CA HIS A 11 8.38 19.58 -9.69
C HIS A 11 7.99 18.33 -8.90
N LYS A 12 7.02 17.57 -9.42
CA LYS A 12 6.57 16.31 -8.78
C LYS A 12 7.72 15.28 -8.74
N PRO A 13 7.75 14.37 -7.76
CA PRO A 13 8.71 13.26 -7.76
C PRO A 13 8.59 12.43 -9.04
N THR A 14 9.73 12.13 -9.68
CA THR A 14 9.79 11.34 -10.93
C THR A 14 10.30 9.91 -10.71
N CYS A 15 11.02 9.68 -9.61
CA CYS A 15 11.54 8.35 -9.27
C CYS A 15 10.39 7.39 -8.97
N VAL A 16 10.36 6.27 -9.69
CA VAL A 16 9.43 5.16 -9.44
C VAL A 16 10.02 4.31 -8.33
N SER A 17 9.30 4.18 -7.22
CA SER A 17 9.71 3.35 -6.09
C SER A 17 9.08 1.95 -6.11
N HIS A 18 7.80 1.86 -6.47
CA HIS A 18 7.08 0.59 -6.54
C HIS A 18 6.16 0.58 -7.76
N SER A 19 5.83 -0.61 -8.22
CA SER A 19 4.81 -0.81 -9.25
C SER A 19 4.15 -2.17 -9.07
N CYS A 20 2.85 -2.23 -9.32
CA CYS A 20 2.11 -3.49 -9.37
C CYS A 20 1.16 -3.51 -10.57
N VAL A 21 0.76 -4.72 -10.96
CA VAL A 21 -0.13 -4.95 -12.11
C VAL A 21 -1.30 -5.80 -11.64
N GLY A 22 -2.51 -5.43 -12.02
CA GLY A 22 -3.74 -6.16 -11.68
C GLY A 22 -4.98 -5.51 -12.24
N ASN A 23 -6.15 -6.05 -11.90
CA ASN A 23 -7.45 -5.57 -12.35
C ASN A 23 -8.08 -4.65 -11.30
N PHE A 24 -7.62 -3.40 -11.25
CA PHE A 24 -8.00 -2.45 -10.21
C PHE A 24 -9.19 -1.55 -10.62
N THR A 25 -9.22 -1.06 -11.87
CA THR A 25 -10.30 -0.18 -12.35
C THR A 25 -11.55 -0.96 -12.73
N SER A 26 -11.38 -2.17 -13.26
CA SER A 26 -12.46 -3.05 -13.68
C SER A 26 -11.99 -4.51 -13.68
N PRO A 27 -12.88 -5.50 -13.45
CA PRO A 27 -12.53 -6.92 -13.41
C PRO A 27 -11.83 -7.47 -14.66
N GLN A 28 -12.01 -6.81 -15.80
CA GLN A 28 -11.52 -7.26 -17.12
C GLN A 28 -10.39 -6.38 -17.67
N GLU A 29 -10.14 -5.24 -17.04
CA GLU A 29 -9.13 -4.28 -17.48
C GLU A 29 -7.84 -4.51 -16.73
N LEU A 30 -6.71 -4.49 -17.43
CA LEU A 30 -5.40 -4.62 -16.80
C LEU A 30 -4.85 -3.23 -16.52
N ASN A 31 -4.48 -2.99 -15.26
CA ASN A 31 -3.91 -1.74 -14.81
C ASN A 31 -2.44 -1.89 -14.42
N LEU A 32 -1.68 -0.83 -14.68
CA LEU A 32 -0.36 -0.62 -14.12
C LEU A 32 -0.46 0.50 -13.08
N ILE A 33 -0.16 0.18 -11.82
CA ILE A 33 -0.12 1.15 -10.73
C ILE A 33 1.34 1.44 -10.42
N VAL A 34 1.68 2.72 -10.36
CA VAL A 34 3.05 3.21 -10.16
C VAL A 34 3.09 4.14 -8.96
N ALA A 35 3.92 3.80 -7.99
CA ALA A 35 4.25 4.68 -6.86
C ALA A 35 5.46 5.55 -7.18
N LYS A 36 5.32 6.85 -6.99
CA LYS A 36 6.39 7.85 -7.10
C LYS A 36 6.55 8.58 -5.77
N CYS A 37 7.24 7.95 -4.82
CA CYS A 37 7.52 8.46 -3.48
C CYS A 37 6.25 8.79 -2.66
N THR A 38 5.61 9.93 -2.91
CA THR A 38 4.40 10.42 -2.24
C THR A 38 3.19 10.53 -3.18
N ARG A 39 3.25 9.93 -4.37
CA ARG A 39 2.16 9.92 -5.35
C ARG A 39 1.93 8.51 -5.88
N ILE A 40 0.70 8.26 -6.30
CA ILE A 40 0.34 7.05 -7.06
C ILE A 40 -0.28 7.49 -8.38
N GLU A 41 0.17 6.85 -9.44
CA GLU A 41 -0.42 6.94 -10.77
C GLU A 41 -1.02 5.59 -11.14
N ILE A 42 -2.25 5.59 -11.61
CA ILE A 42 -2.94 4.39 -12.08
C ILE A 42 -3.13 4.53 -13.59
N HIS A 43 -2.65 3.54 -14.32
CA HIS A 43 -2.68 3.51 -15.77
C HIS A 43 -3.51 2.32 -16.24
N LEU A 44 -4.32 2.51 -17.26
CA LEU A 44 -5.02 1.45 -17.99
C LEU A 44 -4.14 0.98 -19.15
N LEU A 45 -3.98 -0.33 -19.30
CA LEU A 45 -3.29 -0.91 -20.44
C LEU A 45 -4.21 -0.94 -21.66
N THR A 46 -3.82 -0.23 -22.72
CA THR A 46 -4.51 -0.20 -24.00
C THR A 46 -3.59 -0.76 -25.10
N PRO A 47 -4.13 -1.18 -26.27
CA PRO A 47 -3.30 -1.61 -27.39
C PRO A 47 -2.30 -0.54 -27.89
N GLN A 48 -2.60 0.74 -27.68
CA GLN A 48 -1.76 1.87 -28.08
C GLN A 48 -0.70 2.23 -27.02
N GLY A 49 -0.83 1.74 -25.79
CA GLY A 49 0.07 2.04 -24.68
C GLY A 49 -0.65 2.20 -23.35
N LEU A 50 -0.05 2.97 -22.44
CA LEU A 50 -0.60 3.24 -21.12
C LEU A 50 -1.42 4.52 -21.13
N GLN A 51 -2.68 4.43 -20.72
CA GLN A 51 -3.55 5.58 -20.54
C GLN A 51 -3.66 5.89 -19.04
N THR A 52 -3.21 7.08 -18.62
CA THR A 52 -3.36 7.52 -17.23
C THR A 52 -4.83 7.69 -16.88
N VAL A 53 -5.28 6.97 -15.86
CA VAL A 53 -6.64 7.08 -15.30
C VAL A 53 -6.65 8.12 -14.19
N VAL A 54 -5.74 8.00 -13.23
CA VAL A 54 -5.67 8.90 -12.07
C VAL A 54 -4.24 9.13 -11.59
N ASP A 55 -3.95 10.34 -11.11
CA ASP A 55 -2.71 10.74 -10.44
C ASP A 55 -3.04 11.45 -9.11
N VAL A 56 -2.86 10.75 -7.99
CA VAL A 56 -3.19 11.24 -6.65
C VAL A 56 -1.97 11.36 -5.73
N PRO A 57 -1.89 12.44 -4.94
CA PRO A 57 -0.91 12.52 -3.87
C PRO A 57 -1.36 11.70 -2.65
N LEU A 58 -0.39 11.19 -1.90
CA LEU A 58 -0.56 10.60 -0.58
C LEU A 58 0.17 11.42 0.47
N TYR A 59 -0.41 11.49 1.66
CA TYR A 59 0.21 12.13 2.83
C TYR A 59 1.20 11.21 3.55
N GLY A 60 2.15 10.67 2.81
CA GLY A 60 3.17 9.76 3.31
C GLY A 60 4.05 9.23 2.18
N ARG A 61 5.26 8.79 2.52
CA ARG A 61 6.11 8.07 1.58
C ARG A 61 5.70 6.61 1.55
N ILE A 62 5.45 6.08 0.36
CA ILE A 62 5.01 4.71 0.13
C ILE A 62 6.18 3.77 0.43
N ALA A 63 5.96 2.85 1.37
CA ALA A 63 6.90 1.81 1.77
C ALA A 63 6.52 0.44 1.20
N THR A 64 5.22 0.15 1.09
CA THR A 64 4.71 -1.07 0.46
C THR A 64 3.51 -0.74 -0.39
N LEU A 65 3.39 -1.39 -1.56
CA LEU A 65 2.29 -1.25 -2.49
C LEU A 65 1.99 -2.62 -3.09
N GLU A 66 0.81 -3.18 -2.78
CA GLU A 66 0.41 -4.51 -3.21
C GLU A 66 -1.06 -4.55 -3.61
N LEU A 67 -1.37 -5.32 -4.65
CA LEU A 67 -2.74 -5.59 -5.09
C LEU A 67 -3.19 -6.95 -4.60
N PHE A 68 -4.46 -7.04 -4.21
CA PHE A 68 -5.05 -8.30 -3.78
C PHE A 68 -6.55 -8.31 -4.05
N ARG A 69 -7.13 -9.51 -4.22
CA ARG A 69 -8.56 -9.69 -4.47
C ARG A 69 -9.19 -10.56 -3.40
N PRO A 70 -9.86 -9.96 -2.39
CA PRO A 70 -10.62 -10.73 -1.41
C PRO A 70 -11.67 -11.62 -2.05
N HIS A 71 -11.98 -12.74 -1.39
CA HIS A 71 -13.07 -13.60 -1.82
C HIS A 71 -14.41 -12.84 -1.85
N GLY A 72 -15.07 -12.86 -3.01
CA GLY A 72 -16.36 -12.20 -3.23
C GLY A 72 -16.25 -10.81 -3.88
N GLU A 73 -15.06 -10.23 -3.96
CA GLU A 73 -14.82 -8.99 -4.70
C GLU A 73 -14.57 -9.29 -6.18
N THR A 74 -15.09 -8.42 -7.05
CA THR A 74 -14.95 -8.57 -8.51
C THR A 74 -13.68 -7.92 -9.04
N GLN A 75 -13.15 -6.93 -8.30
CA GLN A 75 -11.98 -6.13 -8.68
C GLN A 75 -10.93 -6.16 -7.56
N ASP A 76 -9.69 -5.83 -7.91
CA ASP A 76 -8.59 -5.80 -6.96
C ASP A 76 -8.69 -4.59 -6.04
N LEU A 77 -8.23 -4.76 -4.81
CA LEU A 77 -8.02 -3.71 -3.84
C LEU A 77 -6.52 -3.41 -3.75
N LEU A 78 -6.21 -2.13 -3.49
CA LEU A 78 -4.84 -1.66 -3.38
C LEU A 78 -4.50 -1.44 -1.92
N PHE A 79 -3.59 -2.25 -1.39
CA PHE A 79 -3.00 -2.04 -0.07
C PHE A 79 -1.77 -1.15 -0.18
N ILE A 80 -1.70 -0.14 0.68
CA ILE A 80 -0.57 0.78 0.76
C ILE A 80 -0.15 0.92 2.21
N ALA A 81 1.13 0.69 2.48
CA ALA A 81 1.76 1.05 3.75
C ALA A 81 2.74 2.21 3.54
N THR A 82 2.78 3.12 4.50
CA THR A 82 3.68 4.28 4.49
C THR A 82 4.85 4.07 5.45
N GLU A 83 5.97 4.74 5.20
CA GLU A 83 7.14 4.71 6.09
C GLU A 83 6.81 5.17 7.54
N LYS A 84 5.73 5.92 7.73
CA LYS A 84 5.22 6.34 9.04
C LYS A 84 4.26 5.33 9.68
N TYR A 85 4.27 4.07 9.23
CA TYR A 85 3.46 2.96 9.76
C TYR A 85 1.95 3.17 9.64
N LYS A 86 1.50 4.08 8.78
CA LYS A 86 0.08 4.19 8.43
C LYS A 86 -0.19 3.36 7.20
N PHE A 87 -1.32 2.68 7.18
CA PHE A 87 -1.77 1.93 6.02
C PHE A 87 -3.17 2.35 5.59
N CYS A 88 -3.48 2.12 4.32
CA CYS A 88 -4.84 2.17 3.81
C CYS A 88 -5.07 1.10 2.74
N VAL A 89 -6.34 0.72 2.60
CA VAL A 89 -6.84 -0.10 1.51
C VAL A 89 -7.73 0.79 0.65
N LEU A 90 -7.37 0.92 -0.61
CA LEU A 90 -8.10 1.72 -1.59
C LEU A 90 -8.87 0.82 -2.55
N GLN A 91 -10.02 1.31 -2.98
CA GLN A 91 -10.85 0.72 -4.01
C GLN A 91 -11.14 1.79 -5.08
N TRP A 92 -11.17 1.37 -6.34
CA TRP A 92 -11.70 2.19 -7.42
C TRP A 92 -13.22 2.13 -7.47
N ASP A 93 -13.87 3.28 -7.54
CA ASP A 93 -15.28 3.38 -7.91
C ASP A 93 -15.42 3.84 -9.36
N SER A 94 -15.97 2.96 -10.20
CA SER A 94 -16.18 3.23 -11.63
C SER A 94 -17.29 4.25 -11.88
N GLU A 95 -18.26 4.38 -10.97
CA GLU A 95 -19.39 5.30 -11.16
C GLU A 95 -18.96 6.76 -10.92
N SER A 96 -18.26 7.00 -9.80
CA SER A 96 -17.73 8.33 -9.46
C SER A 96 -16.39 8.64 -10.11
N SER A 97 -15.67 7.62 -10.62
CA SER A 97 -14.27 7.73 -11.05
C SER A 97 -13.34 8.26 -9.95
N GLU A 98 -13.59 7.84 -8.70
CA GLU A 98 -12.82 8.26 -7.52
C GLU A 98 -12.21 7.07 -6.78
N LEU A 99 -11.17 7.36 -6.00
CA LEU A 99 -10.54 6.41 -5.08
C LEU A 99 -11.24 6.46 -3.72
N ILE A 100 -11.84 5.34 -3.33
CA ILE A 100 -12.51 5.19 -2.04
C ILE A 100 -11.57 4.49 -1.06
N THR A 101 -11.41 5.05 0.13
CA THR A 101 -10.70 4.39 1.23
C THR A 101 -11.63 3.40 1.91
N ARG A 102 -11.38 2.10 1.76
CA ARG A 102 -12.15 1.03 2.39
C ARG A 102 -11.76 0.80 3.84
N ALA A 103 -10.46 0.86 4.10
CA ALA A 103 -9.92 0.72 5.44
C ALA A 103 -8.69 1.59 5.59
N MET A 104 -8.45 2.06 6.80
CA MET A 104 -7.23 2.76 7.16
C MET A 104 -6.88 2.44 8.60
N GLY A 105 -5.59 2.51 8.92
CA GLY A 105 -5.13 2.26 10.29
C GLY A 105 -3.69 2.66 10.49
N ASP A 106 -3.27 2.52 11.74
CA ASP A 106 -1.90 2.75 12.19
C ASP A 106 -1.37 1.43 12.77
N VAL A 107 -0.23 1.00 12.26
CA VAL A 107 0.47 -0.22 12.68
C VAL A 107 1.78 0.10 13.40
N SER A 108 1.99 1.34 13.84
CA SER A 108 3.12 1.68 14.70
C SER A 108 3.04 0.91 16.01
N ASP A 109 4.19 0.43 16.47
CA ASP A 109 4.37 -0.09 17.82
C ASP A 109 5.15 0.94 18.62
N SER A 110 4.79 1.11 19.90
CA SER A 110 5.53 2.03 20.79
C SER A 110 6.92 1.52 21.16
N ILE A 111 7.17 0.22 20.93
CA ILE A 111 8.40 -0.48 21.28
C ILE A 111 8.83 -1.31 20.07
N GLY A 112 10.09 -1.16 19.66
CA GLY A 112 10.65 -1.92 18.55
C GLY A 112 11.79 -1.15 17.91
N ARG A 113 12.86 -1.86 17.52
CA ARG A 113 13.91 -1.31 16.67
C ARG A 113 13.42 -1.39 15.22
N PRO A 114 13.33 -0.28 14.46
CA PRO A 114 13.00 -0.33 13.04
C PRO A 114 13.98 -1.21 12.29
N THR A 115 13.48 -1.98 11.33
CA THR A 115 14.33 -2.86 10.52
C THR A 115 15.33 -2.05 9.67
N ASP A 116 16.57 -2.53 9.62
CA ASP A 116 17.65 -1.89 8.86
C ASP A 116 17.43 -2.01 7.33
N ASN A 117 16.67 -3.03 6.87
CA ASN A 117 16.46 -3.33 5.45
C ASN A 117 15.20 -2.68 4.85
N GLY A 118 14.47 -1.89 5.65
CA GLY A 118 13.22 -1.26 5.23
C GLY A 118 12.00 -2.14 5.47
N GLN A 119 10.82 -1.52 5.40
CA GLN A 119 9.56 -2.18 5.71
C GLN A 119 9.17 -3.15 4.60
N ILE A 120 8.88 -4.39 4.98
CA ILE A 120 8.37 -5.41 4.06
C ILE A 120 6.90 -5.62 4.38
N GLY A 121 6.04 -5.55 3.37
CA GLY A 121 4.65 -5.94 3.50
C GLY A 121 4.28 -6.94 2.42
N ILE A 122 3.66 -8.03 2.84
CA ILE A 122 3.22 -9.12 1.99
C ILE A 122 1.75 -9.40 2.24
N ILE A 123 1.06 -9.86 1.21
CA ILE A 123 -0.34 -10.27 1.31
C ILE A 123 -0.40 -11.76 0.98
N ASP A 124 -1.11 -12.50 1.81
CA ASP A 124 -1.36 -13.93 1.58
C ASP A 124 -2.10 -14.12 0.23
N PRO A 125 -1.67 -15.04 -0.64
CA PRO A 125 -2.34 -15.29 -1.93
C PRO A 125 -3.82 -15.67 -1.80
N ASP A 126 -4.19 -16.34 -0.71
CA ASP A 126 -5.58 -16.67 -0.38
C ASP A 126 -6.33 -15.50 0.30
N CYS A 127 -5.71 -14.32 0.40
CA CYS A 127 -6.26 -13.11 1.01
C CYS A 127 -6.76 -13.31 2.45
N ARG A 128 -6.06 -14.14 3.24
CA ARG A 128 -6.44 -14.41 4.65
C ARG A 128 -5.79 -13.45 5.63
N LEU A 129 -4.60 -12.93 5.31
CA LEU A 129 -3.89 -11.95 6.13
C LEU A 129 -2.94 -11.06 5.33
N ILE A 130 -2.57 -9.95 5.93
CA ILE A 130 -1.46 -9.09 5.53
C ILE A 130 -0.35 -9.27 6.57
N GLY A 131 0.84 -9.60 6.10
CA GLY A 131 2.05 -9.68 6.91
C GLY A 131 2.89 -8.42 6.75
N LEU A 132 3.33 -7.83 7.85
CA LEU A 132 4.15 -6.63 7.88
C LEU A 132 5.38 -6.88 8.76
N HIS A 133 6.56 -6.75 8.19
CA HIS A 133 7.81 -6.73 8.94
C HIS A 133 8.30 -5.28 9.07
N LEU A 134 8.05 -4.71 10.26
CA LEU A 134 8.32 -3.30 10.57
C LEU A 134 9.49 -3.13 11.55
N HIS A 135 9.67 -4.10 12.45
CA HIS A 135 10.65 -4.06 13.53
C HIS A 135 11.39 -5.40 13.64
N ASP A 136 12.65 -5.36 14.07
CA ASP A 136 13.47 -6.57 14.25
C ASP A 136 12.84 -7.51 15.30
N GLY A 137 12.75 -8.79 14.97
CA GLY A 137 12.18 -9.82 15.84
C GLY A 137 10.65 -9.77 16.00
N LEU A 138 9.96 -8.90 15.25
CA LEU A 138 8.50 -8.83 15.22
C LEU A 138 7.96 -8.95 13.80
N PHE A 139 6.92 -9.77 13.66
CA PHE A 139 6.12 -9.89 12.46
C PHE A 139 4.68 -9.51 12.78
N LYS A 140 4.22 -8.39 12.24
CA LYS A 140 2.87 -7.90 12.47
C LYS A 140 1.92 -8.51 11.45
N VAL A 141 0.80 -9.03 11.92
CA VAL A 141 -0.21 -9.70 11.10
C VAL A 141 -1.52 -8.95 11.22
N ILE A 142 -2.11 -8.59 10.09
CA ILE A 142 -3.47 -8.05 9.99
C ILE A 142 -4.35 -9.09 9.30
N PRO A 143 -5.20 -9.83 10.04
CA PRO A 143 -6.06 -10.81 9.41
C PRO A 143 -7.25 -10.14 8.69
N PHE A 144 -7.69 -10.75 7.60
CA PHE A 144 -8.97 -10.43 6.98
C PHE A 144 -10.11 -11.19 7.71
N ASP A 145 -11.27 -10.56 7.80
CA ASP A 145 -12.51 -11.22 8.17
C ASP A 145 -13.08 -12.02 7.00
N ASN A 146 -14.02 -12.93 7.28
CA ASN A 146 -14.73 -13.70 6.26
C ASN A 146 -15.51 -12.80 5.26
N LYS A 147 -15.66 -11.51 5.57
CA LYS A 147 -16.27 -10.48 4.73
C LYS A 147 -15.25 -9.56 4.04
N GLY A 148 -13.96 -9.88 4.10
CA GLY A 148 -12.87 -9.07 3.52
C GLY A 148 -12.52 -7.80 4.30
N GLN A 149 -13.07 -7.60 5.51
CA GLN A 149 -12.74 -6.47 6.37
C GLN A 149 -11.48 -6.74 7.20
N LEU A 150 -10.65 -5.72 7.42
CA LEU A 150 -9.46 -5.86 8.26
C LEU A 150 -9.82 -5.96 9.75
N LYS A 151 -9.24 -6.92 10.44
CA LYS A 151 -9.35 -7.10 11.90
C LYS A 151 -8.19 -6.41 12.63
N GLU A 152 -8.24 -6.46 13.96
CA GLU A 152 -7.17 -5.96 14.82
C GLU A 152 -5.85 -6.67 14.52
N ALA A 153 -4.79 -5.87 14.37
CA ALA A 153 -3.46 -6.36 14.10
C ALA A 153 -2.82 -6.93 15.37
N PHE A 154 -2.03 -8.00 15.23
CA PHE A 154 -1.25 -8.57 16.34
C PHE A 154 0.18 -8.86 15.91
N ASN A 155 1.08 -8.93 16.90
CA ASN A 155 2.51 -9.18 16.68
C ASN A 155 2.86 -10.64 16.98
N LEU A 156 3.54 -11.28 16.05
CA LEU A 156 4.21 -12.56 16.24
C LEU A 156 5.70 -12.32 16.48
N ARG A 157 6.28 -13.09 17.39
CA ARG A 157 7.73 -13.04 17.66
C ARG A 157 8.47 -13.84 16.59
N LEU A 158 9.42 -13.20 15.94
CA LEU A 158 10.43 -13.84 15.09
C LEU A 158 11.70 -14.05 15.90
N GLU A 159 12.28 -15.25 15.81
CA GLU A 159 13.58 -15.52 16.46
C GLU A 159 14.73 -14.92 15.65
N GLU A 160 14.56 -14.87 14.33
CA GLU A 160 15.49 -14.24 13.39
C GLU A 160 15.37 -12.71 13.46
N LEU A 161 16.40 -12.06 14.00
CA LEU A 161 16.46 -10.60 14.10
C LEU A 161 16.85 -9.94 12.77
N GLN A 162 17.63 -10.62 11.93
CA GLN A 162 18.12 -10.10 10.65
C GLN A 162 17.36 -10.74 9.49
N VAL A 163 16.13 -10.28 9.28
CA VAL A 163 15.34 -10.69 8.12
C VAL A 163 15.74 -9.85 6.91
N LEU A 164 16.10 -10.53 5.82
CA LEU A 164 16.49 -9.87 4.57
C LEU A 164 15.30 -9.70 3.62
N ASP A 165 14.47 -10.74 3.51
CA ASP A 165 13.31 -10.78 2.62
C ASP A 165 12.28 -11.78 3.16
N ILE A 166 11.01 -11.58 2.84
CA ILE A 166 9.90 -12.50 3.15
C ILE A 166 9.02 -12.58 1.90
N LYS A 167 8.78 -13.78 1.39
CA LYS A 167 7.94 -14.03 0.21
C LYS A 167 6.83 -15.02 0.52
#